data_AF-A0A7K5Y3Q6-F1
#
_entry.id   AF-A0A7K5Y3Q6-F1
#
_cell.length_a   1.000
_cell.length_b   1.000
_cell.length_c   1.000
_cell.angle_alpha   90.00
_cell.angle_beta   90.00
_cell.angle_gamma   90.00
#
_symmetry.space_group_name_H-M   'P 1'
#
loop_
_entity.id
_entity.type
_entity.pdbx_description
1 polymer ?
#
loop_
_entity_poly.entity_id
_entity_poly.type
_entity_poly.pdbx_seq_one_letter_code
_entity_poly.pdbx_strand_id
1 'polypeptide(L)'
;CTAEELAKYSIIFTGKWSQTAFPKQYPLYRPPAQWSSMLGVTHSSDYSMWKKNEYASNGVRDFAEKGQTSTELEVHSRHPLVSFVVRIVPSPDWFVGIDSLNLCEGDHWMEEVSIDLFPYDAGTDSGFTFSSPNFATIPQDTVTEV
;
A
#
# COMPACT_ATOMS: atom_id res chain seq x y z
N CYS A 1 8.86 -21.83 -4.38
CA CYS A 1 10.23 -21.32 -4.23
C CYS A 1 11.10 -22.45 -3.72
N THR A 2 12.19 -22.77 -4.43
CA THR A 2 13.17 -23.81 -4.06
C THR A 2 14.57 -23.24 -3.89
N ALA A 3 14.70 -21.90 -3.76
CA ALA A 3 15.97 -21.26 -3.48
C ALA A 3 16.53 -21.76 -2.14
N GLU A 4 17.80 -22.19 -2.14
CA GLU A 4 18.45 -22.78 -0.97
C GLU A 4 18.96 -21.70 0.02
N GLU A 5 19.32 -20.52 -0.49
CA GLU A 5 19.88 -19.43 0.28
C GLU A 5 18.84 -18.36 0.64
N LEU A 6 19.12 -17.62 1.72
CA LEU A 6 18.31 -16.47 2.14
C LEU A 6 18.73 -15.21 1.40
N ALA A 7 17.77 -14.50 0.81
CA ALA A 7 18.00 -13.18 0.24
C ALA A 7 17.59 -12.05 1.20
N LYS A 8 18.29 -10.91 1.09
CA LYS A 8 17.95 -9.66 1.78
C LYS A 8 17.68 -8.59 0.73
N TYR A 9 16.56 -7.91 0.87
CA TYR A 9 16.14 -6.85 -0.04
C TYR A 9 16.07 -5.50 0.67
N SER A 10 16.37 -4.44 -0.08
CA SER A 10 16.06 -3.05 0.31
C SER A 10 14.88 -2.59 -0.55
N ILE A 11 13.83 -2.09 0.09
CA ILE A 11 12.67 -1.54 -0.60
C ILE A 11 12.82 -0.01 -0.61
N ILE A 12 12.86 0.57 -1.82
CA ILE A 12 12.97 2.01 -2.00
C ILE A 12 11.67 2.52 -2.63
N PHE A 13 10.92 3.33 -1.87
CA PHE A 13 9.75 4.01 -2.38
C PHE A 13 10.10 5.41 -2.87
N THR A 14 9.77 5.70 -4.13
CA THR A 14 9.95 7.02 -4.73
C THR A 14 8.59 7.62 -5.08
N GLY A 15 8.14 8.59 -4.29
CA GLY A 15 6.89 9.29 -4.54
C GLY A 15 6.99 10.18 -5.78
N LYS A 16 6.18 9.88 -6.82
CA LYS A 16 6.07 10.68 -8.05
C LYS A 16 4.88 11.67 -8.03
N TRP A 17 4.20 11.83 -6.89
CA TRP A 17 3.11 12.80 -6.73
C TRP A 17 3.68 14.21 -6.59
N SER A 18 3.50 15.01 -7.65
CA SER A 18 3.95 16.40 -7.71
C SER A 18 2.87 17.28 -8.35
N GLN A 19 2.89 18.58 -8.07
CA GLN A 19 1.92 19.53 -8.62
C GLN A 19 1.98 19.60 -10.15
N THR A 20 3.15 19.43 -10.76
CA THR A 20 3.31 19.45 -12.21
C THR A 20 2.67 18.23 -12.88
N ALA A 21 2.86 17.04 -12.30
CA ALA A 21 2.28 15.81 -12.85
C ALA A 21 0.79 15.68 -12.53
N PHE A 22 0.36 16.12 -11.33
CA PHE A 22 -1.01 16.01 -10.84
C PHE A 22 -1.53 17.37 -10.33
N PRO A 23 -1.85 18.32 -11.23
CA PRO A 23 -2.17 19.69 -10.83
C PRO A 23 -3.56 19.86 -10.20
N LYS A 24 -4.48 18.92 -10.49
CA LYS A 24 -5.87 19.02 -10.02
C LYS A 24 -5.92 18.87 -8.50
N GLN A 25 -6.31 19.95 -7.82
CA GLN A 25 -6.51 20.00 -6.37
C GLN A 25 -5.29 19.53 -5.54
N TYR A 26 -4.07 19.71 -6.07
CA TYR A 26 -2.84 19.33 -5.37
C TYR A 26 -2.77 20.00 -3.97
N PRO A 27 -2.73 19.23 -2.87
CA PRO A 27 -2.74 19.80 -1.52
C PRO A 27 -1.46 20.59 -1.21
N LEU A 28 -1.58 21.90 -1.03
CA LEU A 28 -0.45 22.79 -0.70
C LEU A 28 -0.36 23.13 0.79
N TYR A 29 -1.45 23.02 1.54
CA TYR A 29 -1.50 23.46 2.93
C TYR A 29 -2.48 22.62 3.77
N ARG A 30 -2.11 22.41 5.04
CA ARG A 30 -2.93 21.80 6.11
C ARG A 30 -3.67 20.50 5.74
N PRO A 31 -2.94 19.38 5.51
CA PRO A 31 -1.50 19.26 5.32
C PRO A 31 -1.10 19.40 3.83
N PRO A 32 0.17 19.71 3.52
CA PRO A 32 0.68 19.58 2.15
C PRO A 32 0.69 18.11 1.70
N ALA A 33 0.69 17.89 0.38
CA ALA A 33 0.79 16.58 -0.25
C ALA A 33 2.04 15.84 0.23
N GLN A 34 1.83 14.65 0.80
CA GLN A 34 2.88 13.81 1.35
C GLN A 34 2.44 12.34 1.37
N TRP A 35 3.32 11.48 1.84
CA TRP A 35 3.08 10.05 1.98
C TRP A 35 3.18 9.67 3.47
N SER A 36 2.41 8.67 3.91
CA SER A 36 2.65 8.07 5.22
C SER A 36 3.99 7.31 5.24
N SER A 37 4.40 6.85 6.42
CA SER A 37 5.38 5.77 6.51
C SER A 37 4.88 4.53 5.76
N MET A 38 5.80 3.75 5.20
CA MET A 38 5.46 2.46 4.58
C MET A 38 5.20 1.40 5.65
N LEU A 39 4.14 0.61 5.45
CA LEU A 39 3.91 -0.63 6.17
C LEU A 39 4.03 -1.78 5.18
N GLY A 40 4.93 -2.73 5.44
CA GLY A 40 5.15 -3.86 4.53
C GLY A 40 5.50 -5.13 5.29
N VAL A 41 5.14 -6.28 4.72
CA VAL A 41 5.30 -7.61 5.32
C VAL A 41 5.81 -8.60 4.27
N THR A 42 6.61 -9.56 4.70
CA THR A 42 6.92 -10.77 3.92
C THR A 42 5.98 -11.89 4.35
N HIS A 43 5.33 -12.58 3.41
CA HIS A 43 4.34 -13.61 3.72
C HIS A 43 4.30 -14.74 2.68
N SER A 44 3.53 -15.79 2.99
CA SER A 44 3.15 -16.86 2.05
C SER A 44 1.76 -16.58 1.46
N SER A 45 1.35 -17.41 0.50
CA SER A 45 0.10 -17.24 -0.24
C SER A 45 -1.18 -17.43 0.59
N ASP A 46 -1.07 -17.88 1.84
CA ASP A 46 -2.15 -18.02 2.81
C ASP A 46 -2.52 -16.70 3.50
N TYR A 47 -1.64 -15.70 3.44
CA TYR A 47 -1.90 -14.35 3.92
C TYR A 47 -2.03 -13.37 2.74
N SER A 48 -2.96 -12.43 2.85
CA SER A 48 -3.05 -11.26 1.98
C SER A 48 -3.14 -10.02 2.85
N MET A 49 -2.30 -9.02 2.56
CA MET A 49 -2.37 -7.73 3.25
C MET A 49 -3.57 -6.93 2.76
N TRP A 50 -3.71 -6.80 1.45
CA TRP A 50 -4.81 -6.13 0.75
C TRP A 50 -4.85 -6.70 -0.68
N LYS A 51 -6.00 -6.61 -1.36
CA LYS A 51 -6.13 -7.10 -2.73
C LYS A 51 -7.24 -6.37 -3.48
N LYS A 52 -7.02 -6.09 -4.76
CA LYS A 52 -8.02 -5.46 -5.64
C LYS A 52 -9.29 -6.32 -5.69
N ASN A 53 -10.44 -5.68 -5.58
CA ASN A 53 -11.78 -6.29 -5.51
C ASN A 53 -12.03 -7.17 -4.27
N GLU A 54 -11.21 -7.06 -3.22
CA GLU A 54 -11.48 -7.65 -1.91
C GLU A 54 -11.70 -6.54 -0.87
N TYR A 55 -12.36 -6.87 0.24
CA TYR A 55 -12.63 -5.90 1.31
C TYR A 55 -11.36 -5.58 2.10
N ALA A 56 -11.10 -4.30 2.36
CA ALA A 56 -10.05 -3.90 3.27
C ALA A 56 -10.30 -4.44 4.69
N SER A 57 -9.26 -5.05 5.29
CA SER A 57 -9.30 -5.44 6.70
C SER A 57 -9.36 -4.21 7.60
N ASN A 58 -9.75 -4.38 8.87
CA ASN A 58 -9.77 -3.27 9.84
C ASN A 58 -8.40 -2.57 9.96
N GLY A 59 -7.30 -3.33 9.91
CA GLY A 59 -5.95 -2.77 9.96
C GLY A 59 -5.60 -1.95 8.71
N VAL A 60 -5.95 -2.45 7.52
CA VAL A 60 -5.77 -1.70 6.26
C VAL A 60 -6.64 -0.46 6.23
N ARG A 61 -7.90 -0.56 6.70
CA ARG A 61 -8.81 0.59 6.83
C ARG A 61 -8.21 1.68 7.72
N ASP A 62 -7.81 1.35 8.94
CA ASP A 62 -7.24 2.35 9.86
C ASP A 62 -5.94 2.96 9.33
N PHE A 63 -5.10 2.16 8.66
CA PHE A 63 -3.90 2.67 8.00
C PHE A 63 -4.24 3.57 6.80
N ALA A 64 -5.17 3.15 5.94
CA ALA A 64 -5.58 3.85 4.75
C ALA A 64 -6.30 5.15 5.07
N GLU A 65 -7.06 5.26 6.17
CA GLU A 65 -7.76 6.49 6.60
C GLU A 65 -6.88 7.41 7.46
N LYS A 66 -6.01 6.87 8.34
CA LYS A 66 -5.35 7.64 9.41
C LYS A 66 -3.83 7.56 9.39
N GLY A 67 -3.25 6.63 8.64
CA GLY A 67 -1.81 6.36 8.63
C GLY A 67 -1.28 5.81 9.96
N GLN A 68 -2.15 5.29 10.82
CA GLN A 68 -1.75 4.70 12.10
C GLN A 68 -1.25 3.26 11.86
N THR A 69 -0.02 2.96 12.31
CA THR A 69 0.53 1.61 12.35
C THR A 69 0.76 1.20 13.80
N SER A 70 0.38 -0.02 14.17
CA SER A 70 0.80 -0.64 15.44
C SER A 70 1.33 -2.03 15.16
N THR A 71 2.57 -2.18 14.69
CA THR A 71 3.14 -3.53 14.52
C THR A 71 4.67 -3.51 14.55
N GLU A 72 5.23 -4.33 15.45
CA GLU A 72 6.59 -4.87 15.34
C GLU A 72 6.57 -5.99 14.31
N LEU A 73 7.45 -5.91 13.31
CA LEU A 73 7.43 -6.78 12.15
C LEU A 73 8.61 -7.76 12.22
N GLU A 74 8.33 -9.04 12.43
CA GLU A 74 9.32 -10.11 12.25
C GLU A 74 9.22 -10.68 10.84
N VAL A 75 10.30 -10.54 10.06
CA VAL A 75 10.44 -11.07 8.71
C VAL A 75 11.04 -12.47 8.79
N HIS A 76 10.41 -13.45 8.14
CA HIS A 76 10.90 -14.84 8.12
C HIS A 76 11.15 -15.30 6.68
N SER A 77 12.31 -15.92 6.49
CA SER A 77 12.85 -16.51 5.26
C SER A 77 11.98 -17.48 4.44
N ARG A 78 10.87 -18.01 4.97
CA ARG A 78 10.03 -19.01 4.26
C ARG A 78 8.89 -18.38 3.43
N HIS A 79 8.94 -17.08 3.26
CA HIS A 79 7.84 -16.26 2.78
C HIS A 79 8.30 -15.40 1.59
N PRO A 80 8.18 -15.91 0.36
CA PRO A 80 8.76 -15.25 -0.82
C PRO A 80 7.91 -14.08 -1.34
N LEU A 81 6.70 -13.88 -0.81
CA LEU A 81 5.81 -12.81 -1.22
C LEU A 81 6.04 -11.56 -0.37
N VAL A 82 6.03 -10.41 -1.01
CA VAL A 82 6.10 -9.11 -0.35
C VAL A 82 4.83 -8.33 -0.66
N SER A 83 4.20 -7.82 0.40
CA SER A 83 3.12 -6.84 0.30
C SER A 83 3.48 -5.59 1.08
N PHE A 84 3.10 -4.43 0.57
CA PHE A 84 3.18 -3.18 1.33
C PHE A 84 2.08 -2.20 0.93
N VAL A 85 1.88 -1.21 1.79
CA VAL A 85 0.94 -0.13 1.61
C VAL A 85 1.53 1.21 2.10
N VAL A 86 1.21 2.29 1.40
CA VAL A 86 1.57 3.67 1.72
C VAL A 86 0.35 4.56 1.48
N ARG A 87 -0.13 5.25 2.51
CA ARG A 87 -1.28 6.16 2.41
C ARG A 87 -0.90 7.43 1.66
N ILE A 88 -1.80 7.90 0.80
CA ILE A 88 -1.75 9.23 0.17
C ILE A 88 -2.26 10.24 1.19
N VAL A 89 -1.47 11.25 1.54
CA VAL A 89 -1.83 12.21 2.60
C VAL A 89 -1.87 13.63 2.05
N PRO A 90 -2.97 14.38 2.23
CA PRO A 90 -4.26 13.93 2.75
C PRO A 90 -5.05 13.16 1.68
N SER A 91 -5.89 12.22 2.11
CA SER A 91 -6.92 11.60 1.29
C SER A 91 -8.02 11.01 2.20
N PRO A 92 -9.20 10.66 1.67
CA PRO A 92 -10.22 9.92 2.43
C PRO A 92 -9.64 8.59 2.93
N ASP A 93 -9.38 7.67 2.02
CA ASP A 93 -8.86 6.33 2.30
C ASP A 93 -7.95 5.81 1.16
N TRP A 94 -7.29 6.73 0.45
CA TRP A 94 -6.48 6.39 -0.72
C TRP A 94 -5.05 5.97 -0.36
N PHE A 95 -4.53 4.99 -1.07
CA PHE A 95 -3.19 4.45 -0.87
C PHE A 95 -2.54 4.00 -2.18
N VAL A 96 -1.24 3.73 -2.12
CA VAL A 96 -0.50 2.96 -3.13
C VAL A 96 0.14 1.77 -2.45
N GLY A 97 0.41 0.70 -3.18
CA GLY A 97 1.01 -0.49 -2.59
C GLY A 97 1.30 -1.58 -3.59
N ILE A 98 1.83 -2.68 -3.07
CA ILE A 98 1.99 -3.94 -3.79
C ILE A 98 1.28 -5.04 -2.99
N ASP A 99 0.56 -5.91 -3.70
CA ASP A 99 -0.03 -7.14 -3.16
C ASP A 99 0.75 -8.34 -3.70
N SER A 100 1.29 -9.14 -2.78
CA SER A 100 1.79 -10.49 -3.03
C SER A 100 2.85 -10.62 -4.13
N LEU A 101 3.79 -9.67 -4.23
CA LEU A 101 4.90 -9.75 -5.19
C LEU A 101 5.83 -10.90 -4.82
N ASN A 102 5.92 -11.91 -5.68
CA ASN A 102 6.85 -13.01 -5.51
C ASN A 102 8.26 -12.64 -5.97
N LEU A 103 9.22 -12.61 -5.04
CA LEU A 103 10.63 -12.32 -5.33
C LEU A 103 11.45 -13.57 -5.69
N CYS A 104 10.85 -14.77 -5.61
CA CYS A 104 11.53 -16.03 -5.91
C CYS A 104 10.98 -16.66 -7.19
N GLU A 105 11.88 -16.90 -8.15
CA GLU A 105 11.57 -17.55 -9.42
C GLU A 105 12.28 -18.91 -9.48
N GLY A 106 11.51 -19.99 -9.32
CA GLY A 106 12.07 -21.34 -9.27
C GLY A 106 13.03 -21.50 -8.09
N ASP A 107 14.32 -21.61 -8.41
CA ASP A 107 15.46 -21.86 -7.52
C ASP A 107 16.32 -20.61 -7.24
N HIS A 108 15.98 -19.45 -7.79
CA HIS A 108 16.75 -18.22 -7.60
C HIS A 108 15.87 -17.04 -7.15
N TRP A 109 16.55 -16.06 -6.56
CA TRP A 109 15.98 -14.81 -6.10
C TRP A 109 16.17 -13.74 -7.17
N MET A 110 15.14 -12.93 -7.43
CA MET A 110 15.24 -11.81 -8.37
C MET A 110 16.26 -10.79 -7.84
N GLU A 111 17.17 -10.30 -8.67
CA GLU A 111 18.20 -9.33 -8.22
C GLU A 111 17.61 -7.95 -7.95
N GLU A 112 16.73 -7.47 -8.85
CA GLU A 112 16.08 -6.17 -8.76
C GLU A 112 14.68 -6.23 -9.39
N VAL A 113 13.72 -5.52 -8.79
CA VAL A 113 12.37 -5.37 -9.31
C VAL A 113 11.97 -3.90 -9.21
N SER A 114 11.49 -3.34 -10.31
CA SER A 114 10.99 -1.96 -10.37
C SER A 114 9.56 -1.95 -10.91
N ILE A 115 8.64 -1.37 -10.14
CA ILE A 115 7.20 -1.38 -10.42
C ILE A 115 6.67 0.04 -10.25
N ASP A 116 5.97 0.53 -11.27
CA ASP A 116 5.20 1.77 -11.16
C ASP A 116 3.90 1.50 -10.38
N LEU A 117 3.60 2.39 -9.43
CA LEU A 117 2.44 2.27 -8.54
C LEU A 117 1.34 3.25 -8.93
N PHE A 118 0.10 2.83 -8.74
CA PHE A 118 -1.10 3.60 -9.01
C PHE A 118 -1.97 3.70 -7.75
N PRO A 119 -2.75 4.78 -7.59
CA PRO A 119 -3.63 4.97 -6.44
C PRO A 119 -4.77 3.96 -6.40
N TYR A 120 -5.09 3.50 -5.20
CA TYR A 120 -6.22 2.67 -4.86
C TYR A 120 -7.08 3.35 -3.80
N ASP A 121 -8.37 3.12 -3.87
CA ASP A 121 -9.40 3.47 -2.90
C ASP A 121 -9.70 2.23 -2.04
N ALA A 122 -9.77 2.38 -0.71
CA ALA A 122 -9.97 1.26 0.20
C ALA A 122 -11.45 0.82 0.32
N GLY A 123 -12.39 1.63 -0.19
CA GLY A 123 -13.82 1.37 -0.13
C GLY A 123 -14.44 1.64 1.25
N THR A 124 -13.81 2.47 2.08
CA THR A 124 -14.15 2.70 3.49
C THR A 124 -14.55 4.13 3.82
N ASP A 125 -14.12 5.12 3.02
CA ASP A 125 -14.51 6.53 3.12
C ASP A 125 -14.89 7.09 1.74
N SER A 126 -16.10 7.63 1.63
CA SER A 126 -16.71 8.15 0.41
C SER A 126 -16.36 9.62 0.12
N GLY A 127 -15.31 10.17 0.73
CA GLY A 127 -14.79 11.50 0.40
C GLY A 127 -14.36 11.61 -1.07
N PHE A 128 -14.70 12.71 -1.74
CA PHE A 128 -14.44 12.86 -3.19
C PHE A 128 -13.12 13.54 -3.54
N THR A 129 -12.47 14.17 -2.56
CA THR A 129 -11.28 15.00 -2.75
C THR A 129 -10.28 14.77 -1.61
N PHE A 130 -9.01 15.08 -1.84
CA PHE A 130 -7.91 14.87 -0.88
C PHE A 130 -8.21 15.39 0.54
N SER A 131 -8.91 16.51 0.67
CA SER A 131 -9.21 17.17 1.95
C SER A 131 -10.67 17.05 2.39
N SER A 132 -11.40 16.05 1.88
CA SER A 132 -12.80 15.84 2.27
C SER A 132 -12.88 15.48 3.76
N PRO A 133 -13.94 15.91 4.47
CA PRO A 133 -14.21 15.37 5.81
C PRO A 133 -14.51 13.88 5.71
N ASN A 134 -14.30 13.14 6.80
CA ASN A 134 -14.61 11.71 6.85
C ASN A 134 -16.09 11.46 6.54
N PHE A 135 -16.34 10.55 5.61
CA PHE A 135 -17.68 10.11 5.25
C PHE A 135 -17.71 8.60 5.00
N ALA A 136 -17.90 7.79 6.04
CA ALA A 136 -17.87 6.33 5.95
C ALA A 136 -18.74 5.74 4.81
N THR A 137 -18.14 4.84 4.03
CA THR A 137 -18.82 4.07 2.97
C THR A 137 -19.67 2.95 3.60
N ILE A 138 -20.99 2.99 3.40
CA ILE A 138 -21.94 2.03 3.98
C ILE A 138 -22.95 1.55 2.90
N PRO A 139 -22.98 0.25 2.55
CA PRO A 139 -22.08 -0.81 3.01
C PRO A 139 -20.63 -0.56 2.56
N GLN A 140 -19.64 -1.15 3.25
CA GLN A 140 -18.24 -1.07 2.82
C GLN A 140 -18.10 -1.62 1.41
N ASP A 141 -17.30 -0.94 0.58
CA ASP A 141 -16.93 -1.38 -0.76
C ASP A 141 -15.58 -2.11 -0.75
N THR A 142 -15.27 -2.79 -1.85
CA THR A 142 -13.97 -3.46 -2.04
C THR A 142 -12.90 -2.48 -2.51
N VAL A 143 -11.63 -2.84 -2.38
CA VAL A 143 -10.51 -2.06 -2.91
C VAL A 143 -10.63 -1.89 -4.42
N THR A 144 -10.58 -0.64 -4.91
CA THR A 144 -10.64 -0.30 -6.34
C THR A 144 -9.49 0.60 -6.76
N GLU A 145 -9.07 0.50 -8.01
CA GLU A 145 -8.09 1.42 -8.59
C GLU A 145 -8.77 2.75 -8.94
N VAL A 146 -8.12 3.89 -8.65
CA VAL A 146 -8.67 5.25 -8.83
C VAL A 146 -8.45 5.79 -10.24
#